data_AF-A0A7L7LCT3-F1
#
_entry.id   AF-A0A7L7LCT3-F1
#
_cell.length_a   1.000
_cell.length_b   1.000
_cell.length_c   1.000
_cell.angle_alpha   90.00
_cell.angle_beta   90.00
_cell.angle_gamma   90.00
#
_symmetry.space_group_name_H-M   'P 1'
#
loop_
_entity.id
_entity.type
_entity.pdbx_description
1 polymer ?
#
loop_
_entity_poly.entity_id
_entity_poly.type
_entity_poly.pdbx_seq_one_letter_code
_entity_poly.pdbx_strand_id
1 'polypeptide(L)'
;MSYIYDIFLSHNGADKPWTEKLAYDIESNTEGRPLKVFFDKWDIKPGANLPEELEKGLTGSRFLGLVMSPQAFKSDWVALERSTAIMRDPAAKLRTIIPLLRKPCNIPSILTPLIYIDFTNDNNYNETLQELVNVLRDKDAVRGGQKSFETVYLQEDKRLLENHLTAFERPAFRTSCIWELFLRQLNEAIDDTQAALNTGKLFRRDKTLVDEYSKASEFKTKEFKDSFKKIAVLLSELKTIVTLFGDNFYVDNPDYKHHDNFYAMLMDLGRKGNKSKIRKAVADMDLIDTKRNEIIIIINNLLAGTGRTLDLIELSSDIIKRGYIGGADLIAKHIQ
;
A
#
# COMPACT_ATOMS: atom_id res chain seq x y z
N MET A 1 4.89 13.47 -37.85
CA MET A 1 6.27 12.94 -37.76
C MET A 1 6.19 11.45 -37.98
N SER A 2 7.12 10.88 -38.77
CA SER A 2 7.27 9.43 -38.88
C SER A 2 8.22 8.98 -37.77
N TYR A 3 7.76 8.08 -36.90
CA TYR A 3 8.58 7.44 -35.87
C TYR A 3 9.21 6.17 -36.45
N ILE A 4 10.42 5.84 -36.02
CA ILE A 4 11.11 4.61 -36.41
C ILE A 4 10.55 3.42 -35.62
N TYR A 5 10.26 3.65 -34.34
CA TYR A 5 9.77 2.65 -33.41
C TYR A 5 8.38 3.04 -32.90
N ASP A 6 7.54 2.04 -32.64
CA ASP A 6 6.25 2.23 -32.00
C ASP A 6 6.40 2.51 -30.51
N ILE A 7 7.33 1.83 -29.86
CA ILE A 7 7.55 1.95 -28.42
C ILE A 7 9.02 1.75 -28.06
N PHE A 8 9.52 2.62 -27.18
CA PHE A 8 10.76 2.44 -26.44
C PHE A 8 10.47 1.76 -25.11
N LEU A 9 11.07 0.61 -24.81
CA LEU A 9 10.87 -0.06 -23.52
C LEU A 9 11.96 0.32 -22.51
N SER A 10 11.63 1.29 -21.66
CA SER A 10 12.49 1.67 -20.53
C SER A 10 12.29 0.71 -19.37
N HIS A 11 13.38 0.11 -18.91
CA HIS A 11 13.37 -0.91 -17.88
C HIS A 11 14.65 -0.89 -17.04
N ASN A 12 14.58 -1.44 -15.83
CA ASN A 12 15.77 -1.75 -15.03
C ASN A 12 16.40 -3.06 -15.50
N GLY A 13 17.71 -3.18 -15.38
CA GLY A 13 18.45 -4.41 -15.73
C GLY A 13 17.90 -5.68 -15.07
N ALA A 14 17.32 -5.58 -13.87
CA ALA A 14 16.70 -6.71 -13.16
C ALA A 14 15.39 -7.21 -13.80
N ASP A 15 14.72 -6.37 -14.60
CA ASP A 15 13.48 -6.71 -15.31
C ASP A 15 13.74 -7.06 -16.79
N LYS A 16 15.00 -6.98 -17.25
CA LYS A 16 15.41 -7.19 -18.64
C LYS A 16 14.91 -8.50 -19.27
N PRO A 17 14.95 -9.67 -18.59
CA PRO A 17 14.40 -10.90 -19.17
C PRO A 17 12.90 -10.81 -19.47
N TRP A 18 12.13 -10.14 -18.61
CA TRP A 18 10.70 -9.95 -18.82
C TRP A 18 10.44 -8.91 -19.91
N THR A 19 11.19 -7.80 -19.92
CA THR A 19 11.08 -6.77 -20.96
C THR A 19 11.45 -7.30 -22.33
N GLU A 20 12.44 -8.18 -22.44
CA GLU A 20 12.82 -8.86 -23.69
C GLU A 20 11.68 -9.75 -24.20
N LYS A 21 11.03 -10.52 -23.31
CA LYS A 21 9.84 -11.30 -23.66
C LYS A 21 8.71 -10.40 -24.16
N LEU A 22 8.44 -9.30 -23.47
CA LEU A 22 7.41 -8.34 -23.88
C LEU A 22 7.72 -7.73 -25.25
N ALA A 23 8.97 -7.32 -25.49
CA ALA A 23 9.41 -6.80 -26.78
C ALA A 23 9.15 -7.81 -27.91
N TYR A 24 9.54 -9.07 -27.68
CA TYR A 24 9.34 -10.15 -28.63
C TYR A 24 7.86 -10.40 -28.91
N ASP A 25 7.03 -10.44 -27.87
CA ASP A 25 5.60 -10.68 -28.00
C ASP A 25 4.88 -9.52 -28.74
N ILE A 26 5.34 -8.27 -28.55
CA ILE A 26 4.83 -7.11 -29.31
C ILE A 26 5.17 -7.24 -30.80
N GLU A 27 6.43 -7.52 -31.14
CA GLU A 27 6.86 -7.64 -32.55
C GLU A 27 6.31 -8.91 -33.23
N SER A 28 6.03 -9.96 -32.45
CA SER A 28 5.40 -11.20 -32.93
C SER A 28 3.91 -11.03 -33.25
N ASN A 29 3.29 -9.90 -32.89
CA ASN A 29 1.90 -9.64 -33.22
C ASN A 29 1.71 -9.46 -34.74
N THR A 30 0.99 -10.39 -35.36
CA THR A 30 0.79 -10.44 -36.81
C THR A 30 -0.42 -9.64 -37.31
N GLU A 31 -1.18 -8.97 -36.42
CA GLU A 31 -2.36 -8.22 -36.80
C GLU A 31 -2.01 -6.87 -37.46
N GLY A 32 -2.24 -6.70 -38.76
CA GLY A 32 -1.99 -5.42 -39.42
C GLY A 32 -0.49 -5.19 -39.70
N ARG A 33 -0.01 -3.93 -39.62
CA ARG A 33 1.41 -3.65 -39.90
C ARG A 33 2.33 -4.23 -38.82
N PRO A 34 3.57 -4.63 -39.14
CA PRO A 34 4.58 -4.96 -38.13
C PRO A 34 4.74 -3.80 -37.14
N LEU A 35 4.75 -4.13 -35.84
CA LEU A 35 5.15 -3.20 -34.80
C LEU A 35 6.66 -3.30 -34.62
N LYS A 36 7.29 -2.18 -34.27
CA LYS A 36 8.73 -2.13 -34.02
C LYS A 36 9.02 -1.61 -32.63
N VAL A 37 9.79 -2.35 -31.85
CA VAL A 37 10.16 -2.02 -30.47
C VAL A 37 11.62 -1.57 -30.46
N PHE A 38 11.92 -0.47 -29.78
CA PHE A 38 13.29 -0.19 -29.39
C PHE A 38 13.59 -0.91 -28.07
N PHE A 39 14.56 -1.82 -28.10
CA PHE A 39 15.04 -2.56 -26.94
C PHE A 39 16.58 -2.54 -26.92
N ASP A 40 17.15 -2.05 -25.81
CA ASP A 40 18.58 -1.75 -25.68
C ASP A 40 19.50 -2.89 -26.16
N LYS A 41 19.15 -4.14 -25.84
CA LYS A 41 19.91 -5.34 -26.21
C LYS A 41 19.91 -5.64 -27.71
N TRP A 42 18.86 -5.23 -28.42
CA TRP A 42 18.68 -5.51 -29.85
C TRP A 42 19.22 -4.38 -30.71
N ASP A 43 19.00 -3.13 -30.30
CA ASP A 43 19.29 -1.96 -31.13
C ASP A 43 20.67 -1.33 -30.86
N ILE A 44 21.25 -1.52 -29.67
CA ILE A 44 22.53 -0.90 -29.30
C ILE A 44 23.69 -1.86 -29.57
N LYS A 45 24.56 -1.49 -30.51
CA LYS A 45 25.71 -2.31 -30.91
C LYS A 45 26.90 -2.14 -29.96
N PRO A 46 27.73 -3.18 -29.75
CA PRO A 46 29.00 -3.03 -29.05
C PRO A 46 29.87 -1.93 -29.67
N GLY A 47 30.42 -1.05 -28.83
CA GLY A 47 31.22 0.10 -29.25
C GLY A 47 30.42 1.38 -29.54
N ALA A 48 29.08 1.35 -29.45
CA ALA A 48 28.26 2.54 -29.56
C ALA A 48 28.28 3.40 -28.29
N ASN A 49 28.01 4.69 -28.44
CA ASN A 49 27.83 5.61 -27.33
C ASN A 49 26.44 5.38 -26.70
N LEU A 50 26.40 4.64 -25.60
CA LEU A 50 25.15 4.19 -24.96
C LEU A 50 24.15 5.33 -24.67
N PRO A 51 24.52 6.44 -23.99
CA PRO A 51 23.61 7.57 -23.79
C PRO A 51 23.00 8.13 -25.08
N GLU A 52 23.81 8.23 -26.14
CA GLU A 52 23.37 8.80 -27.42
C GLU A 52 22.40 7.87 -28.15
N GLU A 53 22.66 6.56 -28.16
CA GLU A 53 21.75 5.58 -28.76
C GLU A 53 20.43 5.46 -28.00
N LEU A 54 20.47 5.57 -26.66
CA LEU A 54 19.25 5.64 -25.85
C LEU A 54 18.44 6.91 -26.18
N GLU A 55 19.09 8.06 -26.35
CA GLU A 55 18.42 9.30 -26.76
C GLU A 55 17.82 9.17 -28.16
N LYS A 56 18.54 8.59 -29.12
CA LYS A 56 18.02 8.30 -30.47
C LYS A 56 16.82 7.36 -30.43
N GLY A 57 16.91 6.28 -29.65
CA GLY A 57 15.81 5.33 -29.45
C GLY A 57 14.58 6.03 -28.87
N LEU A 58 14.76 6.82 -27.81
CA LEU A 58 13.70 7.55 -27.16
C LEU A 58 13.05 8.59 -28.09
N THR A 59 13.86 9.38 -28.80
CA THR A 59 13.37 10.43 -29.69
C THR A 59 12.76 9.89 -30.98
N GLY A 60 13.23 8.73 -31.45
CA GLY A 60 12.72 8.02 -32.62
C GLY A 60 11.52 7.11 -32.33
N SER A 61 11.08 7.01 -31.08
CA SER A 61 9.94 6.20 -30.66
C SER A 61 8.67 7.03 -30.49
N ARG A 62 7.53 6.46 -30.85
CA ARG A 62 6.22 7.11 -30.66
C ARG A 62 5.78 7.13 -29.21
N PHE A 63 5.95 6.00 -28.51
CA PHE A 63 5.63 5.86 -27.10
C PHE A 63 6.87 5.51 -26.28
N LEU A 64 6.86 5.93 -25.01
CA LEU A 64 7.74 5.44 -23.97
C LEU A 64 6.96 4.43 -23.11
N GLY A 65 7.28 3.14 -23.26
CA GLY A 65 6.82 2.08 -22.36
C GLY A 65 7.68 2.05 -21.11
N LEU A 66 7.16 2.56 -19.99
CA LEU A 66 7.89 2.56 -18.73
C LEU A 66 7.58 1.30 -17.93
N VAL A 67 8.52 0.37 -17.84
CA VAL A 67 8.41 -0.82 -17.00
C VAL A 67 8.62 -0.44 -15.54
N MET A 68 7.54 -0.46 -14.77
CA MET A 68 7.52 -0.08 -13.35
C MET A 68 7.72 -1.31 -12.46
N SER A 69 8.73 -1.24 -11.60
CA SER A 69 9.08 -2.25 -10.61
C SER A 69 9.79 -1.58 -9.42
N PRO A 70 9.94 -2.27 -8.27
CA PRO A 70 10.73 -1.74 -7.15
C PRO A 70 12.17 -1.40 -7.54
N GLN A 71 12.76 -2.13 -8.50
CA GLN A 71 14.13 -1.92 -8.94
C GLN A 71 14.24 -0.69 -9.85
N ALA A 72 13.27 -0.50 -10.75
CA ALA A 72 13.20 0.67 -11.63
C ALA A 72 13.18 2.00 -10.85
N PHE A 73 12.47 2.06 -9.71
CA PHE A 73 12.36 3.28 -8.93
C PHE A 73 13.49 3.53 -7.91
N LYS A 74 14.42 2.58 -7.71
CA LYS A 74 15.55 2.77 -6.79
C LYS A 74 16.76 3.48 -7.41
N SER A 75 16.93 3.45 -8.74
CA SER A 75 18.15 3.96 -9.39
C SER A 75 17.93 4.55 -10.78
N ASP A 76 17.12 3.90 -11.63
CA ASP A 76 16.93 4.36 -13.02
C ASP A 76 15.92 5.50 -13.15
N TRP A 77 15.06 5.69 -12.15
CA TRP A 77 14.04 6.74 -12.14
C TRP A 77 14.61 8.15 -12.33
N VAL A 78 15.74 8.47 -11.68
CA VAL A 78 16.34 9.81 -11.79
C VAL A 78 16.81 10.10 -13.21
N ALA A 79 17.30 9.08 -13.93
CA ALA A 79 17.67 9.22 -15.33
C ALA A 79 16.43 9.38 -16.22
N LEU A 80 15.36 8.62 -15.92
CA LEU A 80 14.10 8.70 -16.65
C LEU A 80 13.39 10.05 -16.45
N GLU A 81 13.37 10.60 -15.23
CA GLU A 81 12.82 11.93 -14.92
C GLU A 81 13.46 13.02 -15.79
N ARG A 82 14.76 12.89 -16.04
CA ARG A 82 15.54 13.80 -16.91
C ARG A 82 15.35 13.53 -18.40
N SER A 83 14.64 12.45 -18.78
CA SER A 83 14.46 12.06 -20.17
C SER A 83 13.58 13.07 -20.92
N THR A 84 13.89 13.26 -22.20
CA THR A 84 13.18 14.21 -23.05
C THR A 84 11.70 13.85 -23.24
N ALA A 85 11.32 12.57 -23.11
CA ALA A 85 9.93 12.13 -23.19
C ALA A 85 9.05 12.71 -22.07
N ILE A 86 9.51 12.66 -20.82
CA ILE A 86 8.80 13.25 -19.67
C ILE A 86 8.71 14.78 -19.82
N MET A 87 9.79 15.43 -20.26
CA MET A 87 9.79 16.88 -20.48
C MET A 87 8.96 17.34 -21.68
N ARG A 88 8.74 16.48 -22.69
CA ARG A 88 7.92 16.80 -23.88
C ARG A 88 6.43 16.82 -23.57
N ASP A 89 5.99 16.02 -22.61
CA ASP A 89 4.58 15.92 -22.24
C ASP A 89 4.38 15.81 -20.71
N PRO A 90 4.82 16.82 -19.93
CA PRO A 90 4.80 16.75 -18.47
C PRO A 90 3.37 16.71 -17.89
N ALA A 91 2.39 17.18 -18.65
CA ALA A 91 0.97 17.11 -18.30
C ALA A 91 0.25 15.87 -18.90
N ALA A 92 0.99 14.98 -19.57
CA ALA A 92 0.48 13.77 -20.22
C ALA A 92 -0.70 13.99 -21.20
N LYS A 93 -0.74 15.17 -21.85
CA LYS A 93 -1.79 15.53 -22.82
C LYS A 93 -1.63 14.78 -24.13
N LEU A 94 -0.39 14.51 -24.54
CA LEU A 94 -0.06 13.77 -25.76
C LEU A 94 -0.07 12.25 -25.52
N ARG A 95 -0.17 11.79 -24.26
CA ARG A 95 -0.22 10.38 -23.86
C ARG A 95 0.95 9.57 -24.42
N THR A 96 2.13 10.20 -24.42
CA THR A 96 3.36 9.61 -24.98
C THR A 96 4.01 8.58 -24.05
N ILE A 97 3.67 8.62 -22.76
CA ILE A 97 4.14 7.67 -21.75
C ILE A 97 3.05 6.63 -21.51
N ILE A 98 3.41 5.36 -21.63
CA ILE A 98 2.58 4.21 -21.28
C ILE A 98 3.23 3.52 -20.08
N PRO A 99 2.75 3.73 -18.85
CA PRO A 99 3.29 3.03 -17.70
C PRO A 99 2.83 1.57 -17.71
N LEU A 100 3.77 0.65 -17.50
CA LEU A 100 3.59 -0.80 -17.51
C LEU A 100 3.96 -1.34 -16.12
N LEU A 101 2.96 -1.60 -15.27
CA LEU A 101 3.21 -2.08 -13.91
C LEU A 101 3.59 -3.56 -13.95
N ARG A 102 4.89 -3.88 -13.83
CA ARG A 102 5.36 -5.27 -13.81
C ARG A 102 5.32 -5.88 -12.42
N LYS A 103 5.75 -5.13 -11.40
CA LYS A 103 5.75 -5.59 -10.01
C LYS A 103 5.18 -4.51 -9.11
N PRO A 104 4.54 -4.90 -7.99
CA PRO A 104 4.12 -3.98 -6.95
C PRO A 104 5.24 -3.01 -6.54
N CYS A 105 5.03 -1.70 -6.60
CA CYS A 105 6.07 -0.72 -6.27
C CYS A 105 5.50 0.65 -5.93
N ASN A 106 6.25 1.43 -5.15
CA ASN A 106 5.91 2.82 -4.82
C ASN A 106 6.00 3.70 -6.07
N ILE A 107 4.84 4.02 -6.67
CA ILE A 107 4.76 4.81 -7.90
C ILE A 107 5.05 6.29 -7.57
N PRO A 108 6.03 6.93 -8.23
CA PRO A 108 6.32 8.34 -8.06
C PRO A 108 5.10 9.23 -8.34
N SER A 109 4.94 10.32 -7.59
CA SER A 109 3.79 11.23 -7.65
C SER A 109 3.48 11.77 -9.05
N ILE A 110 4.50 11.96 -9.89
CA ILE A 110 4.35 12.42 -11.29
C ILE A 110 3.66 11.39 -12.19
N LEU A 111 3.75 10.09 -11.86
CA LEU A 111 3.11 9.00 -12.60
C LEU A 111 1.76 8.61 -12.02
N THR A 112 1.47 8.94 -10.76
CA THR A 112 0.21 8.61 -10.09
C THR A 112 -1.05 9.00 -10.87
N PRO A 113 -1.11 10.12 -11.62
CA PRO A 113 -2.29 10.47 -12.41
C PRO A 113 -2.45 9.65 -13.70
N LEU A 114 -1.43 8.90 -14.12
CA LEU A 114 -1.43 8.16 -15.38
C LEU A 114 -2.08 6.80 -15.20
N ILE A 115 -3.00 6.46 -16.11
CA ILE A 115 -3.52 5.10 -16.21
C ILE A 115 -2.39 4.20 -16.72
N TYR A 116 -2.09 3.16 -15.96
CA TYR A 116 -1.09 2.16 -16.32
C TYR A 116 -1.74 0.85 -16.76
N ILE A 117 -1.01 0.09 -17.58
CA ILE A 117 -1.35 -1.28 -17.94
C ILE A 117 -0.73 -2.22 -16.89
N ASP A 118 -1.56 -3.05 -16.26
CA ASP A 118 -1.17 -3.89 -15.12
C ASP A 118 -0.74 -5.30 -15.57
N PHE A 119 0.57 -5.55 -15.53
CA PHE A 119 1.23 -6.82 -15.81
C PHE A 119 1.69 -7.56 -14.54
N THR A 120 1.10 -7.26 -13.38
CA THR A 120 1.45 -7.93 -12.11
C THR A 120 0.87 -9.34 -11.99
N ASN A 121 -0.20 -9.65 -12.74
CA ASN A 121 -0.79 -10.98 -12.80
C ASN A 121 -0.33 -11.71 -14.06
N ASP A 122 0.42 -12.80 -13.93
CA ASP A 122 0.89 -13.53 -15.13
C ASP A 122 -0.25 -14.33 -15.80
N ASN A 123 -1.36 -14.61 -15.09
CA ASN A 123 -2.48 -15.40 -15.64
C ASN A 123 -3.27 -14.66 -16.73
N ASN A 124 -3.27 -13.32 -16.73
CA ASN A 124 -3.95 -12.51 -17.76
C ASN A 124 -2.96 -11.87 -18.76
N TYR A 125 -1.69 -12.31 -18.77
CA TYR A 125 -0.63 -11.69 -19.57
C TYR A 125 -1.01 -11.46 -21.04
N ASN A 126 -1.63 -12.44 -21.71
CA ASN A 126 -1.99 -12.32 -23.13
C ASN A 126 -3.09 -11.27 -23.38
N GLU A 127 -4.06 -11.16 -22.46
CA GLU A 127 -5.12 -10.15 -22.53
C GLU A 127 -4.53 -8.75 -22.32
N THR A 128 -3.66 -8.61 -21.31
CA THR A 128 -2.95 -7.37 -20.99
C THR A 128 -2.01 -6.95 -22.12
N LEU A 129 -1.31 -7.90 -22.75
CA LEU A 129 -0.48 -7.66 -23.94
C LEU A 129 -1.34 -7.12 -25.09
N GLN A 130 -2.52 -7.70 -25.32
CA GLN A 130 -3.40 -7.24 -26.38
C GLN A 130 -3.93 -5.82 -26.10
N GLU A 131 -4.15 -5.44 -24.84
CA GLU A 131 -4.44 -4.05 -24.47
C GLU A 131 -3.32 -3.11 -24.91
N LEU A 132 -2.06 -3.44 -24.60
CA LEU A 132 -0.91 -2.66 -25.03
C LEU A 132 -0.81 -2.57 -26.56
N VAL A 133 -0.95 -3.69 -27.27
CA VAL A 133 -0.93 -3.72 -28.75
C VAL A 133 -2.03 -2.84 -29.34
N ASN A 134 -3.22 -2.84 -28.76
CA ASN A 134 -4.31 -1.98 -29.23
C ASN A 134 -3.94 -0.49 -29.09
N VAL A 135 -3.32 -0.09 -27.98
CA VAL A 135 -2.78 1.27 -27.80
C VAL A 135 -1.72 1.58 -28.86
N LEU A 136 -0.78 0.67 -29.09
CA LEU A 136 0.28 0.82 -30.10
C LEU A 136 -0.25 0.89 -31.54
N ARG A 137 -1.49 0.51 -31.78
CA ARG A 137 -2.13 0.53 -33.11
C ARG A 137 -3.13 1.66 -33.28
N ASP A 138 -3.27 2.56 -32.31
CA ASP A 138 -4.32 3.59 -32.26
C ASP A 138 -5.73 3.01 -32.45
N LYS A 139 -5.93 1.73 -32.09
CA LYS A 139 -7.27 1.16 -32.06
C LYS A 139 -8.00 1.86 -30.92
N ASP A 140 -9.11 2.53 -31.25
CA ASP A 140 -10.01 3.08 -30.24
C ASP A 140 -10.25 2.01 -29.17
N ALA A 141 -10.17 2.41 -27.89
CA ALA A 141 -10.66 1.55 -26.83
C ALA A 141 -12.08 1.13 -27.22
N VAL A 142 -12.35 -0.19 -27.24
CA VAL A 142 -13.63 -0.74 -27.67
C VAL A 142 -14.75 0.04 -26.99
N ARG A 143 -15.51 0.84 -27.73
CA ARG A 143 -16.60 1.64 -27.16
C ARG A 143 -17.67 0.68 -26.67
N GLY A 144 -17.92 0.67 -25.36
CA GLY A 144 -18.80 -0.33 -24.72
C GLY A 144 -18.15 -1.71 -24.53
N GLY A 145 -16.89 -1.89 -24.93
CA GLY A 145 -16.11 -3.04 -24.51
C GLY A 145 -15.74 -2.88 -23.04
N GLN A 146 -15.83 -3.97 -22.30
CA GLN A 146 -15.27 -4.03 -20.96
C GLN A 146 -13.74 -3.92 -21.09
N LYS A 147 -13.18 -2.70 -21.15
CA LYS A 147 -12.02 -2.46 -20.27
C LYS A 147 -12.52 -2.91 -18.92
N SER A 148 -11.87 -3.86 -18.25
CA SER A 148 -12.36 -4.34 -16.96
C SER A 148 -12.56 -3.11 -16.09
N PHE A 149 -13.81 -2.67 -15.92
CA PHE A 149 -14.18 -1.53 -15.07
C PHE A 149 -13.54 -1.73 -13.70
N GLU A 150 -13.40 -3.00 -13.34
CA GLU A 150 -12.65 -3.52 -12.22
C GLU A 150 -11.20 -3.01 -12.13
N THR A 151 -10.40 -2.95 -13.21
CA THR A 151 -9.01 -2.45 -13.12
C THR A 151 -8.94 -0.94 -12.88
N VAL A 152 -9.79 -0.16 -13.55
CA VAL A 152 -9.84 1.31 -13.33
C VAL A 152 -10.37 1.62 -11.93
N TYR A 153 -11.46 0.96 -11.52
CA TYR A 153 -12.01 1.11 -10.17
C TYR A 153 -11.08 0.59 -9.09
N LEU A 154 -10.30 -0.47 -9.36
CA LEU A 154 -9.29 -0.96 -8.44
C LEU A 154 -8.15 0.06 -8.27
N GLN A 155 -7.73 0.72 -9.35
CA GLN A 155 -6.74 1.81 -9.27
C GLN A 155 -7.29 3.01 -8.49
N GLU A 156 -8.53 3.41 -8.75
CA GLU A 156 -9.21 4.48 -8.01
C GLU A 156 -9.37 4.14 -6.52
N ASP A 157 -9.76 2.90 -6.22
CA ASP A 157 -9.95 2.42 -4.85
C ASP A 157 -8.62 2.29 -4.10
N LYS A 158 -7.55 1.83 -4.76
CA LYS A 158 -6.20 1.82 -4.18
C LYS A 158 -5.73 3.23 -3.85
N ARG A 159 -5.92 4.18 -4.76
CA ARG A 159 -5.61 5.60 -4.52
C ARG A 159 -6.46 6.18 -3.39
N LEU A 160 -7.74 5.81 -3.32
CA LEU A 160 -8.62 6.25 -2.25
C LEU A 160 -8.16 5.67 -0.89
N LEU A 161 -7.76 4.39 -0.86
CA LEU A 161 -7.22 3.76 0.34
C LEU A 161 -5.97 4.46 0.85
N GLU A 162 -5.07 4.93 -0.01
CA GLU A 162 -3.90 5.69 0.41
C GLU A 162 -4.27 6.88 1.31
N ASN A 163 -5.36 7.59 0.99
CA ASN A 163 -5.86 8.69 1.82
C ASN A 163 -6.41 8.22 3.17
N HIS A 164 -6.98 7.02 3.23
CA HIS A 164 -7.47 6.44 4.48
C HIS A 164 -6.35 5.96 5.40
N LEU A 165 -5.14 5.73 4.90
CA LEU A 165 -4.03 5.20 5.69
C LEU A 165 -3.60 6.13 6.81
N THR A 166 -3.80 7.45 6.68
CA THR A 166 -3.54 8.43 7.74
C THR A 166 -4.22 8.04 9.07
N ALA A 167 -5.43 7.47 9.02
CA ALA A 167 -6.14 7.03 10.23
C ALA A 167 -5.47 5.82 10.90
N PHE A 168 -4.89 4.91 10.11
CA PHE A 168 -4.25 3.67 10.56
C PHE A 168 -2.74 3.80 10.84
N GLU A 169 -2.14 4.94 10.50
CA GLU A 169 -0.75 5.28 10.85
C GLU A 169 -0.61 5.87 12.26
N ARG A 170 -1.73 6.14 12.95
CA ARG A 170 -1.73 6.65 14.32
C ARG A 170 -1.15 5.62 15.30
N PRO A 171 -0.52 6.03 16.42
CA PRO A 171 0.03 5.12 17.43
C PRO A 171 -0.96 4.02 17.89
N ALA A 172 -2.25 4.33 17.91
CA ALA A 172 -3.33 3.41 18.24
C ALA A 172 -3.34 2.11 17.39
N PHE A 173 -2.83 2.15 16.15
CA PHE A 173 -2.74 1.00 15.24
C PHE A 173 -1.30 0.60 14.90
N ARG A 174 -0.30 1.24 15.51
CA ARG A 174 1.12 0.99 15.22
C ARG A 174 1.91 0.49 16.42
N THR A 175 1.39 0.71 17.63
CA THR A 175 2.10 0.45 18.88
C THR A 175 1.34 -0.57 19.72
N SER A 176 2.08 -1.52 20.30
CA SER A 176 1.54 -2.51 21.25
C SER A 176 0.96 -1.81 22.47
N CYS A 177 -0.06 -2.42 23.11
CA CYS A 177 -0.65 -1.88 24.33
C CYS A 177 0.41 -1.54 25.40
N ILE A 178 1.41 -2.40 25.57
CA ILE A 178 2.41 -2.27 26.63
C ILE A 178 3.36 -1.06 26.49
N TRP A 179 3.55 -0.52 25.28
CA TRP A 179 4.53 0.53 24.97
C TRP A 179 3.99 1.96 25.11
N GLU A 180 3.02 2.20 25.99
CA GLU A 180 2.41 3.53 26.26
C GLU A 180 1.20 3.90 25.39
N LEU A 181 0.20 3.01 25.35
CA LEU A 181 -1.18 3.44 25.02
C LEU A 181 -1.98 3.67 26.30
N PHE A 182 -2.61 4.83 26.40
CA PHE A 182 -3.60 5.10 27.44
C PHE A 182 -4.96 4.55 27.00
N LEU A 183 -5.69 3.90 27.92
CA LEU A 183 -6.99 3.28 27.66
C LEU A 183 -7.97 4.24 26.99
N ARG A 184 -8.10 5.44 27.57
CA ARG A 184 -8.96 6.49 27.03
C ARG A 184 -8.53 6.91 25.64
N GLN A 185 -7.22 7.03 25.42
CA GLN A 185 -6.68 7.50 24.15
C GLN A 185 -6.88 6.47 23.02
N LEU A 186 -6.79 5.18 23.34
CA LEU A 186 -7.06 4.10 22.40
C LEU A 186 -8.54 4.08 22.01
N ASN A 187 -9.45 4.19 22.99
CA ASN A 187 -10.90 4.28 22.73
C ASN A 187 -11.26 5.48 21.84
N GLU A 188 -10.76 6.67 22.18
CA GLU A 188 -10.97 7.88 21.37
C GLU A 188 -10.42 7.69 19.94
N ALA A 189 -9.23 7.09 19.79
CA ALA A 189 -8.66 6.87 18.47
C ALA A 189 -9.48 5.88 17.62
N ILE A 190 -10.09 4.86 18.22
CA ILE A 190 -11.01 3.93 17.54
C ILE A 190 -12.26 4.68 17.06
N ASP A 191 -12.85 5.51 17.92
CA ASP A 191 -14.03 6.31 17.59
C ASP A 191 -13.75 7.32 16.47
N ASP A 192 -12.64 8.06 16.57
CA ASP A 192 -12.19 8.98 15.54
C ASP A 192 -11.99 8.27 14.21
N THR A 193 -11.39 7.09 14.22
CA THR A 193 -11.14 6.29 13.00
C THR A 193 -12.46 5.88 12.37
N GLN A 194 -13.40 5.35 13.17
CA GLN A 194 -14.72 4.96 12.68
C GLN A 194 -15.48 6.16 12.08
N ALA A 195 -15.42 7.33 12.73
CA ALA A 195 -15.99 8.57 12.24
C ALA A 195 -15.32 9.03 10.94
N ALA A 196 -14.00 8.95 10.85
CA ALA A 196 -13.24 9.38 9.68
C ALA A 196 -13.50 8.47 8.46
N LEU A 197 -13.66 7.16 8.67
CA LEU A 197 -14.07 6.23 7.60
C LEU A 197 -15.46 6.57 7.03
N ASN A 198 -16.39 6.99 7.90
CA ASN A 198 -17.76 7.32 7.50
C ASN A 198 -17.90 8.70 6.86
N THR A 199 -17.18 9.69 7.39
CA THR A 199 -17.35 11.10 7.01
C THR A 199 -16.31 11.58 6.01
N GLY A 200 -15.18 10.87 5.89
CA GLY A 200 -14.03 11.33 5.11
C GLY A 200 -13.20 12.40 5.83
N LYS A 201 -13.48 12.71 7.10
CA LYS A 201 -12.78 13.77 7.84
C LYS A 201 -12.13 13.21 9.09
N LEU A 202 -10.83 13.42 9.21
CA LEU A 202 -10.07 13.03 10.40
C LEU A 202 -9.73 14.29 11.20
N PHE A 203 -10.08 14.30 12.49
CA PHE A 203 -9.79 15.42 13.39
C PHE A 203 -8.83 15.00 14.50
N ARG A 204 -8.08 15.96 15.04
CA ARG A 204 -7.40 15.82 16.34
C ARG A 204 -8.37 16.12 17.48
N ARG A 205 -7.92 15.82 18.70
CA ARG A 205 -8.66 16.10 19.94
C ARG A 205 -9.06 17.56 20.13
N ASP A 206 -8.23 18.49 19.69
CA ASP A 206 -8.49 19.93 19.73
C ASP A 206 -9.43 20.41 18.60
N LYS A 207 -10.07 19.48 17.88
CA LYS A 207 -10.94 19.69 16.72
C LYS A 207 -10.23 20.28 15.50
N THR A 208 -8.90 20.30 15.48
CA THR A 208 -8.16 20.64 14.27
C THR A 208 -8.32 19.53 13.24
N LEU A 209 -8.60 19.90 11.98
CA LEU A 209 -8.66 18.95 10.87
C LEU A 209 -7.25 18.40 10.61
N VAL A 210 -7.10 17.08 10.68
CA VAL A 210 -5.88 16.36 10.32
C VAL A 210 -5.85 16.14 8.83
N ASP A 211 -6.96 15.66 8.28
CA ASP A 211 -7.06 15.25 6.88
C ASP A 211 -8.52 15.25 6.42
N GLU A 212 -8.74 15.48 5.12
CA GLU A 212 -10.05 15.40 4.47
C GLU A 212 -9.92 14.64 3.14
N TYR A 213 -10.65 13.53 3.06
CA TYR A 213 -10.60 12.57 1.98
C TYR A 213 -12.00 12.03 1.66
N SER A 214 -12.14 11.28 0.58
CA SER A 214 -13.44 10.69 0.25
C SER A 214 -13.80 9.60 1.25
N LYS A 215 -15.06 9.55 1.68
CA LYS A 215 -15.57 8.54 2.63
C LYS A 215 -15.45 7.11 2.08
N ALA A 216 -15.40 6.11 2.96
CA ALA A 216 -15.27 4.71 2.56
C ALA A 216 -16.44 4.20 1.69
N SER A 217 -17.61 4.85 1.71
CA SER A 217 -18.70 4.49 0.80
C SER A 217 -18.40 4.81 -0.67
N GLU A 218 -17.35 5.59 -0.94
CA GLU A 218 -16.95 5.97 -2.30
C GLU A 218 -16.16 4.89 -3.03
N PHE A 219 -15.64 3.88 -2.32
CA PHE A 219 -15.02 2.70 -2.94
C PHE A 219 -15.97 2.09 -3.97
N LYS A 220 -15.45 1.64 -5.09
CA LYS A 220 -16.23 1.18 -6.25
C LYS A 220 -16.27 -0.34 -6.31
N THR A 221 -15.14 -1.01 -6.12
CA THR A 221 -14.99 -2.45 -6.18
C THR A 221 -15.66 -3.15 -5.00
N LYS A 222 -16.13 -4.38 -5.23
CA LYS A 222 -16.75 -5.20 -4.19
C LYS A 222 -15.75 -5.57 -3.10
N GLU A 223 -14.51 -5.87 -3.50
CA GLU A 223 -13.42 -6.22 -2.58
C GLU A 223 -13.17 -5.13 -1.52
N PHE A 224 -13.04 -3.87 -1.95
CA PHE A 224 -12.81 -2.75 -1.02
C PHE A 224 -14.05 -2.49 -0.14
N LYS A 225 -15.25 -2.50 -0.73
CA LYS A 225 -16.50 -2.33 0.04
C LYS A 225 -16.66 -3.38 1.13
N ASP A 226 -16.44 -4.65 0.80
CA ASP A 226 -16.61 -5.74 1.76
C ASP A 226 -15.48 -5.74 2.81
N SER A 227 -14.26 -5.36 2.42
CA SER A 227 -13.13 -5.21 3.35
C SER A 227 -13.34 -4.06 4.33
N PHE A 228 -13.82 -2.89 3.90
CA PHE A 228 -14.11 -1.77 4.80
C PHE A 228 -15.32 -2.02 5.71
N LYS A 229 -16.32 -2.79 5.25
CA LYS A 229 -17.37 -3.30 6.15
C LYS A 229 -16.79 -4.19 7.25
N LYS A 230 -15.89 -5.12 6.89
CA LYS A 230 -15.20 -5.97 7.88
C LYS A 230 -14.36 -5.14 8.85
N ILE A 231 -13.63 -4.13 8.37
CA ILE A 231 -12.85 -3.21 9.22
C ILE A 231 -13.78 -2.49 10.22
N ALA A 232 -14.95 -1.99 9.80
CA ALA A 232 -15.89 -1.33 10.70
C ALA A 232 -16.43 -2.28 11.80
N VAL A 233 -16.67 -3.56 11.46
CA VAL A 233 -17.03 -4.59 12.45
C VAL A 233 -15.87 -4.81 13.44
N LEU A 234 -14.64 -4.98 12.94
CA LEU A 234 -13.46 -5.17 13.78
C LEU A 234 -13.16 -3.98 14.69
N LEU A 235 -13.37 -2.74 14.23
CA LEU A 235 -13.24 -1.54 15.05
C LEU A 235 -14.27 -1.52 16.19
N SER A 236 -15.50 -1.97 15.92
CA SER A 236 -16.56 -2.08 16.93
C SER A 236 -16.26 -3.18 17.96
N GLU A 237 -15.78 -4.33 17.51
CA GLU A 237 -15.27 -5.41 18.39
C GLU A 237 -14.11 -4.93 19.24
N LEU A 238 -13.12 -4.27 18.63
CA LEU A 238 -11.94 -3.72 19.30
C LEU A 238 -12.34 -2.73 20.40
N LYS A 239 -13.25 -1.79 20.11
CA LYS A 239 -13.79 -0.86 21.10
C LYS A 239 -14.40 -1.59 22.30
N THR A 240 -15.17 -2.64 22.03
CA THR A 240 -15.81 -3.45 23.08
C THR A 240 -14.76 -4.12 23.95
N ILE A 241 -13.74 -4.73 23.36
CA ILE A 241 -12.66 -5.41 24.08
C ILE A 241 -11.87 -4.41 24.95
N VAL A 242 -11.51 -3.25 24.40
CA VAL A 242 -10.76 -2.21 25.13
C VAL A 242 -11.60 -1.67 26.29
N THR A 243 -12.90 -1.44 26.09
CA THR A 243 -13.82 -0.99 27.16
C THR A 243 -13.93 -2.04 28.27
N LEU A 244 -14.16 -3.31 27.90
CA LEU A 244 -14.25 -4.41 28.87
C LEU A 244 -12.95 -4.62 29.65
N PHE A 245 -11.79 -4.46 29.02
CA PHE A 245 -10.50 -4.51 29.72
C PHE A 245 -10.43 -3.45 30.82
N GLY A 246 -10.77 -2.19 30.48
CA GLY A 246 -10.77 -1.08 31.43
C GLY A 246 -11.75 -1.31 32.59
N ASP A 247 -13.01 -1.61 32.27
CA ASP A 247 -14.07 -1.81 33.26
C ASP A 247 -13.72 -2.95 34.23
N ASN A 248 -13.32 -4.11 33.69
CA ASN A 248 -12.91 -5.25 34.50
C ASN A 248 -11.70 -4.92 35.38
N PHE A 249 -10.72 -4.19 34.85
CA PHE A 249 -9.55 -3.81 35.63
C PHE A 249 -9.92 -2.94 36.83
N TYR A 250 -10.76 -1.92 36.65
CA TYR A 250 -11.15 -1.02 37.74
C TYR A 250 -12.07 -1.71 38.75
N VAL A 251 -12.97 -2.59 38.31
CA VAL A 251 -13.78 -3.44 39.21
C VAL A 251 -12.90 -4.34 40.05
N ASP A 252 -11.89 -4.98 39.45
CA ASP A 252 -10.97 -5.88 40.14
C ASP A 252 -9.97 -5.13 41.04
N ASN A 253 -9.75 -3.83 40.82
CA ASN A 253 -8.72 -3.03 41.49
C ASN A 253 -9.23 -1.63 41.90
N PRO A 254 -10.22 -1.55 42.82
CA PRO A 254 -10.88 -0.29 43.17
C PRO A 254 -9.94 0.76 43.81
N ASP A 255 -8.82 0.31 44.40
CA ASP A 255 -7.82 1.19 45.01
C ASP A 255 -6.77 1.72 44.02
N TYR A 256 -6.84 1.34 42.74
CA TYR A 256 -5.89 1.80 41.73
C TYR A 256 -6.07 3.30 41.44
N LYS A 257 -5.00 4.09 41.63
CA LYS A 257 -5.00 5.56 41.47
C LYS A 257 -3.91 6.08 40.52
N HIS A 258 -3.25 5.19 39.78
CA HIS A 258 -2.18 5.56 38.85
C HIS A 258 -2.73 5.87 37.45
N HIS A 259 -1.83 6.15 36.51
CA HIS A 259 -2.17 6.44 35.12
C HIS A 259 -2.96 5.30 34.45
N ASP A 260 -3.89 5.62 33.57
CA ASP A 260 -4.72 4.69 32.82
C ASP A 260 -4.01 4.09 31.59
N ASN A 261 -2.67 3.99 31.61
CA ASN A 261 -1.93 3.28 30.58
C ASN A 261 -1.69 1.81 30.96
N PHE A 262 -1.68 0.93 29.95
CA PHE A 262 -1.59 -0.51 30.16
C PHE A 262 -0.35 -0.92 30.96
N TYR A 263 0.79 -0.25 30.74
CA TYR A 263 2.03 -0.53 31.47
C TYR A 263 1.88 -0.28 32.97
N ALA A 264 1.39 0.89 33.37
CA ALA A 264 1.21 1.24 34.78
C ALA A 264 0.22 0.29 35.47
N MET A 265 -0.87 -0.04 34.78
CA MET A 265 -1.88 -1.00 35.25
C MET A 265 -1.27 -2.37 35.49
N LEU A 266 -0.46 -2.86 34.55
CA LEU A 266 0.20 -4.16 34.66
C LEU A 266 1.29 -4.17 35.75
N MET A 267 2.04 -3.07 35.91
CA MET A 267 3.06 -2.95 36.95
C MET A 267 2.47 -2.92 38.36
N ASP A 268 1.31 -2.30 38.55
CA ASP A 268 0.58 -2.36 39.83
C ASP A 268 0.16 -3.80 40.17
N LEU A 269 -0.38 -4.54 39.19
CA LEU A 269 -0.69 -5.97 39.37
C LEU A 269 0.55 -6.80 39.72
N GLY A 270 1.68 -6.53 39.05
CA GLY A 270 2.98 -7.15 39.30
C GLY A 270 3.46 -6.94 40.75
N ARG A 271 3.39 -5.70 41.26
CA ARG A 271 3.78 -5.36 42.64
C ARG A 271 2.88 -6.04 43.68
N LYS A 272 1.59 -6.19 43.38
CA LYS A 272 0.62 -6.89 44.25
C LYS A 272 0.74 -8.42 44.16
N GLY A 273 1.50 -8.96 43.21
CA GLY A 273 1.79 -10.39 43.09
C GLY A 273 0.61 -11.28 42.70
N ASN A 274 -0.47 -10.72 42.12
CA ASN A 274 -1.64 -11.51 41.75
C ASN A 274 -1.46 -12.18 40.38
N LYS A 275 -0.86 -13.38 40.37
CA LYS A 275 -0.54 -14.15 39.16
C LYS A 275 -1.73 -14.32 38.20
N SER A 276 -2.93 -14.58 38.72
CA SER A 276 -4.12 -14.78 37.88
C SER A 276 -4.52 -13.49 37.15
N LYS A 277 -4.55 -12.37 37.88
CA LYS A 277 -4.87 -11.05 37.30
C LYS A 277 -3.82 -10.60 36.27
N ILE A 278 -2.54 -10.87 36.53
CA ILE A 278 -1.44 -10.57 35.59
C ILE A 278 -1.65 -11.34 34.28
N ARG A 279 -1.88 -12.66 34.36
CA ARG A 279 -2.13 -13.50 33.17
C ARG A 279 -3.33 -13.04 32.37
N LYS A 280 -4.44 -12.73 33.05
CA LYS A 280 -5.66 -12.22 32.42
C LYS A 280 -5.40 -10.89 31.71
N ALA A 281 -4.78 -9.92 32.39
CA ALA A 281 -4.49 -8.62 31.81
C ALA A 281 -3.59 -8.72 30.56
N VAL A 282 -2.55 -9.56 30.60
CA VAL A 282 -1.67 -9.78 29.44
C VAL A 282 -2.42 -10.47 28.29
N ALA A 283 -3.27 -11.45 28.59
CA ALA A 283 -4.08 -12.10 27.56
C ALA A 283 -5.08 -11.12 26.90
N ASP A 284 -5.70 -10.25 27.69
CA ASP A 284 -6.59 -9.20 27.18
C ASP A 284 -5.82 -8.18 26.32
N MET A 285 -4.59 -7.81 26.72
CA MET A 285 -3.71 -6.95 25.93
C MET A 285 -3.32 -7.60 24.59
N ASP A 286 -2.95 -8.88 24.59
CA ASP A 286 -2.66 -9.63 23.37
C ASP A 286 -3.88 -9.75 22.47
N LEU A 287 -5.09 -9.88 23.03
CA LEU A 287 -6.33 -9.87 22.26
C LEU A 287 -6.56 -8.51 21.57
N ILE A 288 -6.28 -7.41 22.27
CA ILE A 288 -6.35 -6.04 21.70
C ILE A 288 -5.30 -5.86 20.59
N ASP A 289 -4.05 -6.29 20.81
CA ASP A 289 -2.98 -6.27 19.79
C ASP A 289 -3.37 -7.11 18.56
N THR A 290 -3.88 -8.31 18.79
CA THR A 290 -4.32 -9.24 17.73
C THR A 290 -5.46 -8.66 16.90
N LYS A 291 -6.47 -8.08 17.53
CA LYS A 291 -7.61 -7.47 16.80
C LYS A 291 -7.19 -6.29 15.95
N ARG A 292 -6.19 -5.52 16.39
CA ARG A 292 -5.58 -4.47 15.55
C ARG A 292 -4.80 -5.05 14.39
N ASN A 293 -4.07 -6.15 14.60
CA ASN A 293 -3.40 -6.86 13.52
C ASN A 293 -4.38 -7.43 12.48
N GLU A 294 -5.55 -7.92 12.87
CA GLU A 294 -6.60 -8.34 11.92
C GLU A 294 -7.00 -7.21 10.96
N ILE A 295 -7.15 -5.98 11.47
CA ILE A 295 -7.43 -4.78 10.66
C ILE A 295 -6.25 -4.49 9.72
N ILE A 296 -5.01 -4.48 10.24
CA ILE A 296 -3.80 -4.20 9.46
C ILE A 296 -3.62 -5.22 8.33
N ILE A 297 -3.92 -6.50 8.58
CA ILE A 297 -3.85 -7.56 7.57
C ILE A 297 -4.83 -7.29 6.43
N ILE A 298 -6.08 -6.90 6.74
CA ILE A 298 -7.06 -6.54 5.69
C ILE A 298 -6.54 -5.37 4.86
N ILE A 299 -6.02 -4.33 5.50
CA ILE A 299 -5.46 -3.16 4.81
C ILE A 299 -4.28 -3.56 3.92
N ASN A 300 -3.35 -4.37 4.44
CA ASN A 300 -2.18 -4.84 3.69
C ASN A 300 -2.57 -5.68 2.47
N ASN A 301 -3.63 -6.49 2.56
CA ASN A 301 -4.15 -7.23 1.42
C ASN A 301 -4.67 -6.28 0.32
N LEU A 302 -5.40 -5.22 0.69
CA LEU A 302 -5.87 -4.21 -0.26
C LEU A 302 -4.74 -3.37 -0.85
N LEU A 303 -3.63 -3.19 -0.12
CA LEU A 303 -2.42 -2.52 -0.58
C LEU A 303 -1.52 -3.42 -1.45
N ALA A 304 -1.85 -4.70 -1.64
CA ALA A 304 -1.08 -5.56 -2.53
C ALA A 304 -0.99 -4.91 -3.92
N GLY A 305 0.23 -4.76 -4.45
CA GLY A 305 0.44 -4.03 -5.71
C GLY A 305 0.95 -2.60 -5.58
N THR A 306 0.80 -1.93 -4.43
CA THR A 306 1.14 -0.50 -4.30
C THR A 306 2.58 -0.24 -3.83
N GLY A 307 3.28 -1.28 -3.36
CA GLY A 307 4.60 -1.13 -2.73
C GLY A 307 4.56 -0.60 -1.29
N ARG A 308 3.38 -0.28 -0.76
CA ARG A 308 3.14 0.19 0.60
C ARG A 308 2.64 -0.94 1.49
N THR A 309 3.09 -0.98 2.74
CA THR A 309 2.60 -1.93 3.74
C THR A 309 2.70 -1.33 5.14
N LEU A 310 1.83 -1.77 6.04
CA LEU A 310 1.81 -1.44 7.45
C LEU A 310 2.37 -2.63 8.24
N ASP A 311 3.40 -2.39 9.06
CA ASP A 311 3.94 -3.43 9.95
C ASP A 311 2.87 -3.95 10.93
N LEU A 312 2.94 -5.24 11.26
CA LEU A 312 2.13 -5.80 12.31
C LEU A 312 2.63 -5.35 13.69
N ILE A 313 1.70 -5.17 14.61
CA ILE A 313 1.96 -4.85 16.01
C ILE A 313 2.50 -6.11 16.69
N GLU A 314 3.66 -6.00 17.32
CA GLU A 314 4.19 -7.06 18.19
C GLU A 314 3.28 -7.23 19.42
N LEU A 315 3.00 -8.47 19.83
CA LEU A 315 2.14 -8.73 20.96
C LEU A 315 2.79 -8.30 22.28
N SER A 316 1.97 -7.77 23.18
CA SER A 316 2.39 -7.31 24.50
C SER A 316 3.12 -8.41 25.28
N SER A 317 2.65 -9.65 25.22
CA SER A 317 3.30 -10.77 25.91
C SER A 317 4.70 -11.08 25.37
N ASP A 318 4.92 -10.96 24.07
CA ASP A 318 6.22 -11.21 23.44
C ASP A 318 7.24 -10.12 23.83
N ILE A 319 6.79 -8.87 23.86
CA ILE A 319 7.59 -7.74 24.37
C ILE A 319 7.98 -7.97 25.83
N ILE A 320 7.02 -8.40 26.68
CA ILE A 320 7.29 -8.67 28.10
C ILE A 320 8.29 -9.81 28.25
N LYS A 321 8.17 -10.90 27.49
CA LYS A 321 9.07 -12.07 27.55
C LYS A 321 10.50 -11.71 27.16
N ARG A 322 10.70 -10.75 26.25
CA ARG A 322 12.04 -10.28 25.84
C ARG A 322 12.73 -9.43 26.92
N GLY A 323 11.99 -8.96 27.93
CA GLY A 323 12.55 -8.15 29.01
C GLY A 323 12.88 -6.70 28.62
N TYR A 324 12.31 -6.20 27.51
CA TYR A 324 12.60 -4.85 27.01
C TYR A 324 11.87 -3.72 27.72
N ILE A 325 11.08 -4.03 28.75
CA ILE A 325 10.35 -3.04 29.54
C ILE A 325 10.82 -3.05 31.01
N GLY A 326 10.88 -1.87 31.63
CA GLY A 326 11.22 -1.76 33.05
C GLY A 326 10.27 -2.58 33.92
N GLY A 327 10.79 -3.30 34.91
CA GLY A 327 9.96 -4.13 35.79
C GLY A 327 9.38 -5.40 35.15
N ALA A 328 9.81 -5.78 33.94
CA ALA A 328 9.41 -7.02 33.29
C ALA A 328 9.56 -8.25 34.20
N ASP A 329 10.61 -8.32 35.02
CA ASP A 329 10.87 -9.43 35.97
C ASP A 329 9.72 -9.67 36.97
N LEU A 330 8.96 -8.62 37.30
CA LEU A 330 7.81 -8.72 38.20
C LEU A 330 6.66 -9.52 37.58
N ILE A 331 6.60 -9.59 36.24
CA ILE A 331 5.43 -10.05 35.48
C ILE A 331 5.79 -11.23 34.58
N ALA A 332 6.98 -11.25 33.97
CA ALA A 332 7.44 -12.27 33.02
C ALA A 332 7.37 -13.68 33.59
N LYS A 333 7.75 -13.86 34.87
CA LYS A 333 7.65 -15.14 35.60
C LYS A 333 6.23 -15.68 35.76
N HIS A 334 5.22 -14.85 35.50
CA HIS A 334 3.81 -15.19 35.61
C HIS A 334 3.14 -15.47 34.26
N ILE A 335 3.79 -15.14 33.13
CA ILE A 335 3.24 -15.30 31.77
C ILE A 335 3.70 -16.62 31.12
N GLN A 336 4.67 -17.31 31.72
CA GLN A 336 5.08 -18.68 31.33
C GLN A 336 3.96 -19.71 31.52
#